data_AF-A0A5N1ICQ0-F1
#
_entry.id   AF-A0A5N1ICQ0-F1
#
_cell.length_a   1.000
_cell.length_b   1.000
_cell.length_c   1.000
_cell.angle_alpha   90.00
_cell.angle_beta   90.00
_cell.angle_gamma   90.00
#
_symmetry.space_group_name_H-M   'P 1'
#
loop_
_entity.id
_entity.type
_entity.pdbx_description
1 polymer ?
#
loop_
_entity_poly.entity_id
_entity_poly.type
_entity_poly.pdbx_seq_one_letter_code
_entity_poly.pdbx_strand_id
1 'polypeptide(L)'
;MYNYPKELRDLVKTVDQQIAPKFAELDEQVVYNQAKVLEAFKHANVAEADLKGTNGYGDDDTGRDKLEAIFAEVFQTEAALVRPQFVSGTHTLVTAMRGNLQAGDILTYLTGMPYDTLQTVIGLTPHKQGTLMQRGISFSYVPLKDNQVDYKAAKEVLLRDKPKMVAIQRSKGYSTRPSYNVEQIKEMIAFVKDILPETIVFIDNCYGEFSEKHEPTEYGADLMAGSLIKNGGGGIAKTGGYIVGKKELVENATYELLAPGCEDEGATLTNMQDFLQGFFIAPNTVVNAIKGMVFSSALLEKMGLEVAPK
;
A
#
# COMPACT_ATOMS: atom_id res chain seq x y z
N MET A 1 -12.16 -38.48 1.71
CA MET A 1 -12.32 -37.17 1.04
C MET A 1 -11.01 -36.44 0.84
N TYR A 2 -9.97 -36.69 1.65
CA TYR A 2 -8.59 -36.34 1.30
C TYR A 2 -7.71 -37.59 1.36
N ASN A 3 -7.14 -38.00 0.22
CA ASN A 3 -6.28 -39.19 0.10
C ASN A 3 -4.80 -38.83 0.31
N TYR A 4 -4.50 -38.11 1.40
CA TYR A 4 -3.14 -37.71 1.75
C TYR A 4 -2.40 -38.83 2.51
N PRO A 5 -1.08 -38.99 2.31
CA PRO A 5 -0.26 -39.90 3.11
C PRO A 5 -0.46 -39.68 4.61
N LYS A 6 -0.35 -40.75 5.42
CA LYS A 6 -0.52 -40.65 6.87
C LYS A 6 0.50 -39.69 7.48
N GLU A 7 1.73 -39.75 6.96
CA GLU A 7 2.86 -38.91 7.35
C GLU A 7 2.53 -37.43 7.20
N LEU A 8 1.92 -37.04 6.06
CA LEU A 8 1.52 -35.65 5.82
C LEU A 8 0.40 -35.22 6.78
N ARG A 9 -0.59 -36.08 7.05
CA ARG A 9 -1.69 -35.77 7.98
C ARG A 9 -1.19 -35.58 9.41
N ASP A 10 -0.25 -36.40 9.86
CA ASP A 10 0.34 -36.29 11.20
C ASP A 10 1.26 -35.06 11.30
N LEU A 11 1.96 -34.72 10.21
CA LEU A 11 2.75 -33.49 10.12
C LEU A 11 1.89 -32.23 10.21
N VAL A 12 0.76 -32.19 9.48
CA VAL A 12 -0.20 -31.07 9.52
C VAL A 12 -0.71 -30.83 10.95
N LYS A 13 -1.11 -31.88 11.68
CA LYS A 13 -1.52 -31.73 13.09
C LYS A 13 -0.43 -31.13 13.97
N THR A 14 0.83 -31.52 13.73
CA THR A 14 1.97 -31.00 14.48
C THR A 14 2.21 -29.52 14.16
N VAL A 15 2.08 -29.14 12.88
CA VAL A 15 2.17 -27.75 12.42
C VAL A 15 1.04 -26.90 13.02
N ASP A 16 -0.20 -27.38 13.00
CA ASP A 16 -1.36 -26.68 13.56
C ASP A 16 -1.14 -26.34 15.05
N GLN A 17 -0.62 -27.28 15.84
CA GLN A 17 -0.28 -27.05 17.24
C GLN A 17 0.85 -26.02 17.41
N GLN A 18 1.87 -26.07 16.55
CA GLN A 18 2.99 -25.13 16.57
C GLN A 18 2.56 -23.70 16.27
N ILE A 19 1.69 -23.50 15.28
CA ILE A 19 1.30 -22.15 14.80
C ILE A 19 0.10 -21.57 15.55
N ALA A 20 -0.59 -22.34 16.39
CA ALA A 20 -1.77 -21.88 17.14
C ALA A 20 -1.53 -20.58 17.95
N PRO A 21 -0.40 -20.38 18.65
CA PRO A 21 -0.13 -19.11 19.33
C PRO A 21 -0.03 -17.93 18.37
N LYS A 22 0.58 -18.12 17.20
CA LYS A 22 0.68 -17.06 16.17
C LYS A 22 -0.68 -16.74 15.56
N PHE A 23 -1.55 -17.74 15.40
CA PHE A 23 -2.90 -17.52 14.91
C PHE A 23 -3.74 -16.71 15.90
N ALA A 24 -3.58 -16.93 17.20
CA ALA A 24 -4.25 -16.15 18.23
C ALA A 24 -3.81 -14.67 18.19
N GLU A 25 -2.52 -14.39 18.06
CA GLU A 25 -1.99 -13.02 17.88
C GLU A 25 -2.60 -12.34 16.63
N LEU A 26 -2.66 -13.09 15.53
CA LEU A 26 -3.26 -12.61 14.28
C LEU A 26 -4.77 -12.35 14.41
N ASP A 27 -5.49 -13.15 15.21
CA ASP A 27 -6.92 -12.90 15.48
C ASP A 27 -7.14 -11.62 16.30
N GLU A 28 -6.27 -11.32 17.26
CA GLU A 28 -6.30 -10.04 17.97
C GLU A 28 -6.06 -8.85 17.02
N GLN A 29 -5.17 -9.02 16.03
CA GLN A 29 -4.97 -8.01 14.98
C GLN A 29 -6.24 -7.80 14.14
N VAL A 30 -6.97 -8.87 13.79
CA VAL A 30 -8.26 -8.74 13.09
C VAL A 30 -9.23 -7.93 13.92
N VAL A 31 -9.38 -8.24 15.21
CA VAL A 31 -10.31 -7.53 16.10
C VAL A 31 -9.99 -6.04 16.16
N TYR A 32 -8.71 -5.69 16.30
CA TYR A 32 -8.26 -4.29 16.33
C TYR A 32 -8.57 -3.57 15.01
N ASN A 33 -8.15 -4.15 13.88
CA ASN A 33 -8.32 -3.52 12.58
C ASN A 33 -9.80 -3.46 12.16
N GLN A 34 -10.60 -4.48 12.49
CA GLN A 34 -12.04 -4.48 12.22
C GLN A 34 -12.77 -3.41 13.04
N ALA A 35 -12.38 -3.20 14.30
CA ALA A 35 -12.95 -2.13 15.12
C ALA A 35 -12.63 -0.75 14.53
N LYS A 36 -11.39 -0.54 14.08
CA LYS A 36 -10.97 0.70 13.38
C LYS A 36 -11.82 0.97 12.13
N VAL A 37 -12.00 -0.04 11.28
CA VAL A 37 -12.81 0.08 10.07
C VAL A 37 -14.30 0.30 10.40
N LEU A 38 -14.85 -0.44 11.36
CA LEU A 38 -16.24 -0.30 11.78
C LEU A 38 -16.54 1.11 12.30
N GLU A 39 -15.63 1.70 13.07
CA GLU A 39 -15.84 3.04 13.60
C GLU A 39 -15.86 4.10 12.49
N ALA A 40 -14.95 4.01 11.52
CA ALA A 40 -14.94 4.90 10.36
C ALA A 40 -16.24 4.80 9.53
N PHE A 41 -16.78 3.59 9.35
CA PHE A 41 -18.07 3.40 8.67
C PHE A 41 -19.23 4.04 9.44
N LYS A 42 -19.19 4.00 10.77
CA LYS A 42 -20.20 4.66 11.63
C LYS A 42 -20.09 6.17 11.53
N HIS A 43 -18.88 6.74 11.61
CA HIS A 43 -18.67 8.19 11.50
C HIS A 43 -19.11 8.72 10.13
N ALA A 44 -18.82 7.99 9.05
CA ALA A 44 -19.26 8.35 7.70
C ALA A 44 -20.77 8.14 7.47
N ASN A 45 -21.49 7.53 8.42
CA ASN A 45 -22.92 7.21 8.31
C ASN A 45 -23.26 6.49 6.99
N VAL A 46 -22.55 5.39 6.72
CA VAL A 46 -22.79 4.58 5.52
C VAL A 46 -24.22 4.02 5.51
N ALA A 47 -24.90 4.20 4.39
CA ALA A 47 -26.28 3.80 4.14
C ALA A 47 -26.40 3.02 2.82
N GLU A 48 -27.53 2.34 2.62
CA GLU A 48 -27.79 1.55 1.40
C GLU A 48 -27.65 2.39 0.11
N ALA A 49 -28.01 3.67 0.16
CA ALA A 49 -27.92 4.57 -0.98
C ALA A 49 -26.47 4.74 -1.49
N ASP A 50 -25.48 4.66 -0.59
CA ASP A 50 -24.06 4.83 -0.91
C ASP A 50 -23.49 3.66 -1.73
N LEU A 51 -24.21 2.53 -1.81
CA LEU A 51 -23.76 1.32 -2.50
C LEU A 51 -23.94 1.38 -4.03
N LYS A 52 -24.77 2.30 -4.53
CA LYS A 52 -25.21 2.31 -5.93
C LYS A 52 -24.19 2.91 -6.90
N GLY A 53 -23.40 3.88 -6.42
CA GLY A 53 -22.53 4.70 -7.26
C GLY A 53 -23.28 5.59 -8.25
N THR A 54 -22.52 6.28 -9.10
CA THR A 54 -23.01 7.28 -10.06
C THR A 54 -22.66 6.94 -11.52
N ASN A 55 -23.22 7.70 -12.46
CA ASN A 55 -22.94 7.60 -13.90
C ASN A 55 -22.63 9.00 -14.48
N GLY A 56 -22.27 9.08 -15.77
CA GLY A 56 -21.97 10.36 -16.43
C GLY A 56 -20.71 11.01 -15.87
N TYR A 57 -20.77 12.30 -15.54
CA TYR A 57 -19.68 13.03 -14.88
C TYR A 57 -19.34 12.45 -13.51
N GLY A 58 -20.33 11.95 -12.77
CA GLY A 58 -20.12 11.41 -11.42
C GLY A 58 -20.04 12.48 -10.34
N ASP A 59 -20.62 13.65 -10.59
CA ASP A 59 -20.77 14.72 -9.61
C ASP A 59 -21.66 14.27 -8.44
N ASP A 60 -21.43 14.86 -7.26
CA ASP A 60 -22.20 14.63 -6.03
C ASP A 60 -22.32 13.13 -5.65
N ASP A 61 -21.28 12.34 -5.92
CA ASP A 61 -21.22 10.92 -5.55
C ASP A 61 -20.99 10.73 -4.04
N THR A 62 -22.06 10.84 -3.27
CA THR A 62 -22.01 10.68 -1.81
C THR A 62 -21.38 9.37 -1.33
N GLY A 63 -21.50 8.28 -2.09
CA GLY A 63 -20.91 7.00 -1.73
C GLY A 63 -19.39 7.04 -1.85
N ARG A 64 -18.90 7.63 -2.95
CA ARG A 64 -17.47 7.88 -3.17
C ARG A 64 -16.87 8.74 -2.07
N ASP A 65 -17.50 9.87 -1.76
CA ASP A 65 -16.97 10.84 -0.79
C ASP A 65 -16.90 10.22 0.62
N LYS A 66 -17.89 9.41 0.99
CA LYS A 66 -17.86 8.64 2.25
C LYS A 66 -16.78 7.57 2.27
N LEU A 67 -16.58 6.84 1.17
CA LEU A 67 -15.51 5.85 1.07
C LEU A 67 -14.14 6.51 1.25
N GLU A 68 -13.93 7.69 0.69
CA GLU A 68 -12.69 8.45 0.88
C GLU A 68 -12.52 8.93 2.31
N ALA A 69 -13.57 9.45 2.94
CA ALA A 69 -13.54 9.81 4.36
C ALA A 69 -13.19 8.60 5.23
N ILE A 70 -13.75 7.42 4.93
CA ILE A 70 -13.43 6.17 5.62
C ILE A 70 -11.96 5.79 5.45
N PHE A 71 -11.42 5.85 4.23
CA PHE A 71 -10.01 5.56 4.00
C PHE A 71 -9.11 6.55 4.74
N ALA A 72 -9.40 7.85 4.68
CA ALA A 72 -8.65 8.87 5.38
C ALA A 72 -8.66 8.64 6.90
N GLU A 73 -9.81 8.28 7.47
CA GLU A 73 -9.92 7.99 8.91
C GLU A 73 -9.15 6.72 9.30
N VAL A 74 -9.33 5.61 8.57
CA VAL A 74 -8.68 4.32 8.88
C VAL A 74 -7.16 4.39 8.78
N PHE A 75 -6.65 5.18 7.84
CA PHE A 75 -5.22 5.43 7.65
C PHE A 75 -4.71 6.66 8.42
N GLN A 76 -5.57 7.35 9.18
CA GLN A 76 -5.24 8.55 9.96
C GLN A 76 -4.56 9.65 9.12
N THR A 77 -5.14 9.95 7.96
CA THR A 77 -4.67 10.98 7.03
C THR A 77 -5.70 12.10 6.86
N GLU A 78 -5.27 13.21 6.27
CA GLU A 78 -6.13 14.38 6.05
C GLU A 78 -7.11 14.16 4.90
N ALA A 79 -6.70 13.41 3.87
CA ALA A 79 -7.51 13.13 2.69
C ALA A 79 -7.22 11.74 2.12
N ALA A 80 -8.11 11.29 1.24
CA ALA A 80 -7.97 10.08 0.45
C ALA A 80 -8.49 10.31 -0.98
N LEU A 81 -7.90 9.61 -1.94
CA LEU A 81 -8.35 9.45 -3.31
C LEU A 81 -8.58 7.96 -3.58
N VAL A 82 -9.83 7.49 -3.63
CA VAL A 82 -10.20 6.07 -3.81
C VAL A 82 -11.08 5.91 -5.03
N ARG A 83 -10.56 5.29 -6.09
CA ARG A 83 -11.16 5.42 -7.44
C ARG A 83 -11.10 4.13 -8.26
N PRO A 84 -12.18 3.75 -8.98
CA PRO A 84 -12.14 2.66 -9.95
C PRO A 84 -11.35 2.99 -11.23
N GLN A 85 -11.10 4.28 -11.50
CA GLN A 85 -10.32 4.78 -12.64
C GLN A 85 -8.85 4.32 -12.58
N PHE A 86 -8.36 3.92 -11.41
CA PHE A 86 -7.06 3.27 -11.30
C PHE A 86 -7.09 1.84 -11.85
N VAL A 87 -6.50 1.63 -13.03
CA VAL A 87 -6.39 0.30 -13.65
C VAL A 87 -5.46 -0.69 -12.91
N SER A 88 -4.54 -0.22 -12.05
CA SER A 88 -3.63 -1.07 -11.28
C SER A 88 -2.94 -0.31 -10.16
N GLY A 89 -2.33 -1.02 -9.19
CA GLY A 89 -1.47 -0.39 -8.19
C GLY A 89 -0.31 0.41 -8.77
N THR A 90 0.31 -0.07 -9.86
CA THR A 90 1.36 0.70 -10.54
C THR A 90 0.81 2.02 -11.08
N HIS A 91 -0.38 2.03 -11.69
CA HIS A 91 -1.03 3.27 -12.11
C HIS A 91 -1.22 4.23 -10.93
N THR A 92 -1.74 3.73 -9.81
CA THR A 92 -1.93 4.52 -8.59
C THR A 92 -0.62 5.14 -8.06
N LEU A 93 0.47 4.36 -8.01
CA LEU A 93 1.78 4.85 -7.59
C LEU A 93 2.32 5.93 -8.55
N VAL A 94 2.19 5.71 -9.87
CA VAL A 94 2.63 6.69 -10.88
C VAL A 94 1.84 7.98 -10.77
N THR A 95 0.53 7.91 -10.57
CA THR A 95 -0.34 9.08 -10.40
C THR A 95 0.06 9.87 -9.15
N ALA A 96 0.27 9.18 -8.02
CA ALA A 96 0.77 9.81 -6.79
C ALA A 96 2.10 10.54 -7.01
N MET A 97 3.04 9.90 -7.71
CA MET A 97 4.34 10.48 -8.03
C MET A 97 4.21 11.69 -8.96
N ARG A 98 3.50 11.55 -10.07
CA ARG A 98 3.41 12.60 -11.11
C ARG A 98 2.59 13.81 -10.67
N GLY A 99 1.57 13.63 -9.83
CA GLY A 99 0.88 14.76 -9.22
C GLY A 99 1.81 15.62 -8.36
N ASN A 100 2.83 15.00 -7.75
CA ASN A 100 3.66 15.64 -6.73
C ASN A 100 5.13 15.86 -7.15
N LEU A 101 5.48 15.55 -8.41
CA LEU A 101 6.83 15.73 -8.97
C LEU A 101 6.76 16.47 -10.30
N GLN A 102 7.64 17.45 -10.47
CA GLN A 102 7.76 18.29 -11.63
C GLN A 102 9.11 18.09 -12.34
N ALA A 103 9.25 18.65 -13.54
CA ALA A 103 10.53 18.67 -14.23
C ALA A 103 11.60 19.39 -13.39
N GLY A 104 12.75 18.75 -13.19
CA GLY A 104 13.82 19.22 -12.32
C GLY A 104 13.81 18.61 -10.91
N ASP A 105 12.69 18.02 -10.48
CA ASP A 105 12.63 17.31 -9.20
C ASP A 105 13.40 15.98 -9.25
N ILE A 106 13.78 15.50 -8.06
CA ILE A 106 14.42 14.19 -7.88
C ILE A 106 13.53 13.28 -7.04
N LEU A 107 13.26 12.08 -7.56
CA LEU A 107 12.68 10.96 -6.85
C LEU A 107 13.81 10.04 -6.35
N THR A 108 13.89 9.83 -5.04
CA THR A 108 14.88 8.92 -4.44
C THR A 108 14.20 7.73 -3.79
N TYR A 109 14.61 6.51 -4.13
CA TYR A 109 14.19 5.31 -3.41
C TYR A 109 15.12 5.01 -2.24
N LEU A 110 14.58 5.01 -1.01
CA LEU A 110 15.36 4.69 0.19
C LEU A 110 15.62 3.18 0.33
N THR A 111 14.70 2.37 -0.19
CA THR A 111 14.65 0.92 0.01
C THR A 111 15.30 0.12 -1.12
N GLY A 112 16.34 0.66 -1.76
CA GLY A 112 17.01 0.05 -2.90
C GLY A 112 16.30 0.28 -4.23
N MET A 113 16.72 -0.47 -5.26
CA MET A 113 16.09 -0.43 -6.57
C MET A 113 14.61 -0.89 -6.49
N PRO A 114 13.66 -0.15 -7.09
CA PRO A 114 12.25 -0.57 -7.14
C PRO A 114 12.03 -1.84 -7.95
N TYR A 115 10.87 -2.47 -7.78
CA TYR A 115 10.47 -3.63 -8.57
C TYR A 115 10.32 -3.30 -10.08
N ASP A 116 10.45 -4.34 -10.92
CA ASP A 116 10.65 -4.23 -12.37
C ASP A 116 9.66 -3.32 -13.11
N THR A 117 8.37 -3.37 -12.77
CA THR A 117 7.36 -2.52 -13.42
C THR A 117 7.62 -1.03 -13.16
N LEU A 118 8.03 -0.67 -11.95
CA LEU A 118 8.36 0.71 -11.60
C LEU A 118 9.67 1.17 -12.25
N GLN A 119 10.63 0.27 -12.49
CA GLN A 119 11.83 0.63 -13.25
C GLN A 119 11.48 1.13 -14.67
N THR A 120 10.46 0.54 -15.30
CA THR A 120 9.95 1.02 -16.59
C THR A 120 9.24 2.36 -16.46
N VAL A 121 8.38 2.53 -15.44
CA VAL A 121 7.72 3.82 -15.14
C VAL A 121 8.73 4.95 -14.95
N ILE A 122 9.79 4.69 -14.19
CA ILE A 122 10.84 5.66 -13.89
C ILE A 122 11.61 6.00 -15.17
N GLY A 123 11.87 5.00 -16.01
CA GLY A 123 12.62 5.16 -17.26
C GLY A 123 14.02 4.54 -17.20
N LEU A 124 14.22 3.52 -16.37
CA LEU A 124 15.48 2.77 -16.24
C LEU A 124 15.63 1.66 -17.30
N THR A 125 14.56 1.32 -18.01
CA THR A 125 14.56 0.34 -19.11
C THR A 125 14.74 1.03 -20.47
N PRO A 126 14.92 0.28 -21.58
CA PRO A 126 15.01 0.88 -22.92
C PRO A 126 13.75 1.64 -23.37
N HIS A 127 12.57 1.33 -22.80
CA HIS A 127 11.33 2.04 -23.10
C HIS A 127 11.32 3.40 -22.38
N LYS A 128 11.21 4.50 -23.13
CA LYS A 128 11.33 5.86 -22.57
C LYS A 128 10.02 6.66 -22.63
N GLN A 129 9.06 6.26 -23.44
CA GLN A 129 7.81 7.00 -23.63
C GLN A 129 6.97 7.02 -22.36
N GLY A 130 6.52 8.20 -21.95
CA GLY A 130 5.68 8.43 -20.77
C GLY A 130 6.40 8.23 -19.43
N THR A 131 7.71 8.06 -19.42
CA THR A 131 8.46 7.78 -18.17
C THR A 131 8.68 9.05 -17.35
N LEU A 132 8.94 8.90 -16.04
CA LEU A 132 9.26 10.04 -15.17
C LEU A 132 10.50 10.78 -15.66
N MET A 133 11.56 10.05 -16.04
CA MET A 133 12.77 10.65 -16.61
C MET A 133 12.52 11.41 -17.91
N GLN A 134 11.62 10.94 -18.78
CA GLN A 134 11.25 11.70 -19.98
C GLN A 134 10.54 13.02 -19.65
N ARG A 135 9.78 13.06 -18.54
CA ARG A 135 9.13 14.27 -18.02
C ARG A 135 10.10 15.21 -17.28
N GLY A 136 11.39 14.90 -17.25
CA GLY A 136 12.42 15.72 -16.59
C GLY A 136 12.59 15.45 -15.10
N ILE A 137 11.99 14.38 -14.57
CA ILE A 137 12.16 13.97 -13.16
C ILE A 137 13.39 13.08 -13.07
N SER A 138 14.37 13.47 -12.27
CA SER A 138 15.58 12.68 -12.04
C SER A 138 15.31 11.56 -11.03
N PHE A 139 16.11 10.49 -11.10
CA PHE A 139 15.97 9.34 -10.24
C PHE A 139 17.30 8.99 -9.54
N SER A 140 17.21 8.67 -8.26
CA SER A 140 18.29 8.04 -7.51
C SER A 140 17.75 6.98 -6.55
N TYR A 141 18.63 6.17 -5.99
CA TYR A 141 18.28 5.21 -4.96
C TYR A 141 19.45 4.99 -3.99
N VAL A 142 19.14 4.51 -2.80
CA VAL A 142 20.14 4.12 -1.80
C VAL A 142 20.46 2.64 -1.96
N PRO A 143 21.72 2.26 -2.24
CA PRO A 143 22.12 0.86 -2.24
C PRO A 143 21.90 0.22 -0.86
N LEU A 144 21.34 -0.99 -0.84
CA LEU A 144 21.14 -1.72 0.39
C LEU A 144 22.45 -2.34 0.88
N LYS A 145 22.60 -2.43 2.20
CA LYS A 145 23.69 -3.15 2.86
C LYS A 145 23.09 -4.31 3.65
N ASP A 146 23.55 -5.52 3.36
CA ASP A 146 23.04 -6.76 3.99
C ASP A 146 21.51 -6.86 3.89
N ASN A 147 20.95 -6.51 2.72
CA ASN A 147 19.51 -6.44 2.44
C ASN A 147 18.70 -5.46 3.30
N GLN A 148 19.36 -4.51 3.96
CA GLN A 148 18.75 -3.46 4.78
C GLN A 148 19.18 -2.06 4.30
N VAL A 149 18.45 -1.04 4.75
CA VAL A 149 18.79 0.36 4.41
C VAL A 149 20.13 0.71 5.02
N ASP A 150 21.08 1.16 4.19
CA ASP A 150 22.35 1.71 4.67
C ASP A 150 22.15 3.19 5.01
N TYR A 151 21.90 3.49 6.28
CA TYR A 151 21.66 4.87 6.75
C TYR A 151 22.85 5.81 6.51
N LYS A 152 24.09 5.31 6.41
CA LYS A 152 25.23 6.17 6.07
C LYS A 152 25.18 6.58 4.61
N ALA A 153 25.02 5.61 3.71
CA ALA A 153 24.86 5.87 2.28
C ALA A 153 23.58 6.70 2.00
N ALA A 154 22.49 6.42 2.73
CA ALA A 154 21.25 7.18 2.63
C ALA A 154 21.47 8.66 2.95
N LYS A 155 22.18 8.97 4.06
CA LYS A 155 22.48 10.35 4.42
C LYS A 155 23.26 11.08 3.34
N GLU A 156 24.26 10.42 2.76
CA GLU A 156 25.07 10.98 1.67
C GLU A 156 24.21 11.27 0.42
N VAL A 157 23.38 10.32 0.02
CA VAL A 157 22.47 10.46 -1.13
C VAL A 157 21.46 11.58 -0.90
N LEU A 158 20.82 11.62 0.28
CA LEU A 158 19.82 12.65 0.60
C LEU A 158 20.44 14.05 0.63
N LEU A 159 21.62 14.22 1.22
CA LEU A 159 22.29 15.53 1.26
C LEU A 159 22.80 15.99 -0.12
N ARG A 160 23.21 15.04 -0.96
CA ARG A 160 23.66 15.30 -2.33
C ARG A 160 22.49 15.69 -3.25
N ASP A 161 21.44 14.88 -3.25
CA ASP A 161 20.36 14.98 -4.23
C ASP A 161 19.25 15.94 -3.78
N LYS A 162 19.04 16.08 -2.45
CA LYS A 162 17.94 16.85 -1.85
C LYS A 162 16.60 16.56 -2.53
N PRO A 163 16.17 15.28 -2.58
CA PRO A 163 15.01 14.88 -3.36
C PRO A 163 13.73 15.57 -2.90
N LYS A 164 12.86 15.90 -3.86
CA LYS A 164 11.51 16.38 -3.57
C LYS A 164 10.67 15.28 -2.92
N MET A 165 10.89 14.03 -3.34
CA MET A 165 10.19 12.85 -2.83
C MET A 165 11.17 11.70 -2.53
N VAL A 166 11.05 11.14 -1.33
CA VAL A 166 11.67 9.87 -0.94
C VAL A 166 10.61 8.79 -0.90
N ALA A 167 10.78 7.77 -1.72
CA ALA A 167 9.90 6.61 -1.77
C ALA A 167 10.44 5.46 -0.92
N ILE A 168 9.54 4.82 -0.17
CA ILE A 168 9.78 3.62 0.63
C ILE A 168 8.84 2.53 0.13
N GLN A 169 9.42 1.43 -0.35
CA GLN A 169 8.66 0.26 -0.79
C GLN A 169 8.54 -0.73 0.37
N ARG A 170 7.33 -0.88 0.93
CA ARG A 170 7.10 -1.77 2.08
C ARG A 170 7.35 -3.23 1.72
N SER A 171 6.61 -3.73 0.72
CA SER A 171 6.74 -5.11 0.25
C SER A 171 8.06 -5.34 -0.49
N LYS A 172 8.68 -6.51 -0.29
CA LYS A 172 9.89 -6.90 -1.03
C LYS A 172 9.68 -7.12 -2.53
N GLY A 173 8.43 -7.35 -2.97
CA GLY A 173 8.16 -7.79 -4.34
C GLY A 173 8.93 -9.09 -4.65
N TYR A 174 9.73 -9.07 -5.71
CA TYR A 174 10.63 -10.18 -6.08
C TYR A 174 12.06 -10.02 -5.56
N SER A 175 12.33 -9.02 -4.72
CA SER A 175 13.64 -8.82 -4.12
C SER A 175 13.97 -9.91 -3.09
N THR A 176 15.26 -10.16 -2.89
CA THR A 176 15.80 -11.07 -1.88
C THR A 176 15.83 -10.47 -0.46
N ARG A 177 15.53 -9.17 -0.31
CA ARG A 177 15.38 -8.54 1.01
C ARG A 177 14.05 -8.91 1.70
N PRO A 178 13.97 -8.85 3.04
CA PRO A 178 12.67 -8.92 3.71
C PRO A 178 11.80 -7.68 3.36
N SER A 179 10.48 -7.86 3.47
CA SER A 179 9.54 -6.74 3.51
C SER A 179 9.77 -5.96 4.81
N TYR A 180 9.61 -4.64 4.79
CA TYR A 180 9.77 -3.82 5.98
C TYR A 180 8.47 -3.81 6.80
N ASN A 181 8.59 -4.01 8.11
CA ASN A 181 7.47 -3.80 9.02
C ASN A 181 7.28 -2.30 9.32
N VAL A 182 6.17 -1.96 9.98
CA VAL A 182 5.83 -0.55 10.24
C VAL A 182 6.82 0.13 11.16
N GLU A 183 7.42 -0.57 12.14
CA GLU A 183 8.43 0.01 13.03
C GLU A 183 9.71 0.39 12.27
N GLN A 184 10.16 -0.45 11.34
CA GLN A 184 11.29 -0.13 10.46
C GLN A 184 10.97 1.06 9.56
N ILE A 185 9.75 1.14 9.03
CA ILE A 185 9.34 2.28 8.18
C ILE A 185 9.26 3.57 9.00
N LYS A 186 8.79 3.52 10.24
CA LYS A 186 8.78 4.65 11.17
C LYS A 186 10.20 5.19 11.43
N GLU A 187 11.18 4.30 11.64
CA GLU A 187 12.59 4.71 11.75
C GLU A 187 13.08 5.40 10.46
N MET A 188 12.72 4.85 9.29
CA MET A 188 13.06 5.44 7.99
C MET A 188 12.44 6.82 7.78
N ILE A 189 11.16 6.99 8.12
CA ILE A 189 10.46 8.28 8.03
C ILE A 189 11.17 9.31 8.91
N ALA A 190 11.41 8.97 10.19
CA ALA A 190 12.08 9.85 11.13
C ALA A 190 13.48 10.27 10.63
N PHE A 191 14.24 9.31 10.10
CA PHE A 191 15.55 9.57 9.52
C PHE A 191 15.51 10.55 8.33
N VAL A 192 14.57 10.36 7.40
CA VAL A 192 14.43 11.26 6.25
C VAL A 192 14.05 12.66 6.71
N LYS A 193 13.07 12.76 7.63
CA LYS A 193 12.57 14.05 8.13
C LYS A 193 13.58 14.81 8.99
N ASP A 194 14.47 14.13 9.71
CA ASP A 194 15.57 14.78 10.44
C ASP A 194 16.57 15.47 9.50
N ILE A 195 16.82 14.89 8.33
CA ILE A 195 17.78 15.42 7.35
C ILE A 195 17.12 16.45 6.42
N LEU A 196 15.92 16.15 5.92
CA LEU A 196 15.17 16.95 4.95
C LEU A 196 13.68 17.03 5.38
N PRO A 197 13.31 17.93 6.30
CA PRO A 197 11.94 18.03 6.83
C PRO A 197 10.86 18.21 5.75
N GLU A 198 11.19 18.97 4.69
CA GLU A 198 10.28 19.33 3.61
C GLU A 198 10.13 18.26 2.51
N THR A 199 10.97 17.22 2.52
CA THR A 199 10.90 16.15 1.52
C THR A 199 9.65 15.30 1.76
N ILE A 200 8.91 15.00 0.69
CA ILE A 200 7.72 14.13 0.75
C ILE A 200 8.19 12.69 1.00
N VAL A 201 7.73 12.07 2.08
CA VAL A 201 7.93 10.64 2.33
C VAL A 201 6.72 9.88 1.79
N PHE A 202 6.94 9.19 0.67
CA PHE A 202 5.92 8.43 -0.05
C PHE A 202 6.07 6.93 0.21
N ILE A 203 4.97 6.27 0.58
CA ILE A 203 4.96 4.83 0.86
C ILE A 203 4.21 4.09 -0.25
N ASP A 204 4.89 3.16 -0.92
CA ASP A 204 4.22 2.08 -1.64
C ASP A 204 3.79 1.02 -0.63
N ASN A 205 2.50 1.03 -0.28
CA ASN A 205 1.92 0.16 0.75
C ASN A 205 1.28 -1.09 0.19
N CYS A 206 1.49 -1.41 -1.09
CA CYS A 206 0.98 -2.62 -1.69
C CYS A 206 1.33 -3.88 -0.86
N TYR A 207 0.30 -4.66 -0.51
CA TYR A 207 0.37 -5.85 0.36
C TYR A 207 0.55 -5.56 1.86
N GLY A 208 0.67 -4.31 2.25
CA GLY A 208 0.85 -3.88 3.63
C GLY A 208 -0.46 -3.63 4.37
N GLU A 209 -1.54 -3.33 3.66
CA GLU A 209 -2.80 -2.89 4.26
C GLU A 209 -3.34 -3.97 5.21
N PHE A 210 -3.60 -3.59 6.46
CA PHE A 210 -4.07 -4.45 7.56
C PHE A 210 -3.18 -5.66 7.89
N SER A 211 -1.96 -5.72 7.34
CA SER A 211 -0.98 -6.76 7.67
C SER A 211 -0.36 -6.57 9.05
N GLU A 212 -0.48 -5.37 9.61
CA GLU A 212 -0.15 -5.00 10.99
C GLU A 212 -1.34 -4.19 11.58
N LYS A 213 -1.30 -3.86 12.88
CA LYS A 213 -2.33 -3.02 13.53
C LYS A 213 -2.25 -1.54 13.09
N HIS A 214 -1.04 -1.08 12.84
CA HIS A 214 -0.75 0.30 12.47
C HIS A 214 -0.29 0.39 11.02
N GLU A 215 -0.44 1.56 10.41
CA GLU A 215 0.02 1.84 9.06
C GLU A 215 1.08 2.94 9.05
N PRO A 216 1.96 3.01 8.03
CA PRO A 216 3.05 4.00 7.97
C PRO A 216 2.62 5.47 8.11
N THR A 217 1.40 5.81 7.70
CA THR A 217 0.79 7.13 7.82
C THR A 217 0.63 7.59 9.27
N GLU A 218 0.39 6.65 10.20
CA GLU A 218 0.30 6.92 11.65
C GLU A 218 1.64 7.41 12.25
N TYR A 219 2.73 7.28 11.50
CA TYR A 219 4.10 7.63 11.92
C TYR A 219 4.75 8.70 11.03
N GLY A 220 3.95 9.48 10.30
CA GLY A 220 4.41 10.66 9.59
C GLY A 220 4.79 10.46 8.12
N ALA A 221 4.37 9.35 7.50
CA ALA A 221 4.38 9.28 6.03
C ALA A 221 3.42 10.34 5.47
N ASP A 222 3.90 11.14 4.51
CA ASP A 222 3.12 12.25 3.95
C ASP A 222 2.08 11.77 2.93
N LEU A 223 2.40 10.69 2.22
CA LEU A 223 1.57 10.12 1.16
C LEU A 223 1.77 8.61 1.10
N MET A 224 0.70 7.87 0.86
CA MET A 224 0.72 6.42 0.78
C MET A 224 -0.25 5.95 -0.29
N ALA A 225 0.10 4.92 -1.04
CA ALA A 225 -0.75 4.42 -2.11
C ALA A 225 -0.71 2.89 -2.21
N GLY A 226 -1.79 2.33 -2.75
CA GLY A 226 -1.95 0.90 -2.93
C GLY A 226 -3.07 0.55 -3.91
N SER A 227 -3.41 -0.74 -3.96
CA SER A 227 -4.35 -1.28 -4.95
C SER A 227 -5.53 -1.96 -4.28
N LEU A 228 -6.74 -1.71 -4.78
CA LEU A 228 -7.96 -2.34 -4.25
C LEU A 228 -8.09 -3.80 -4.67
N ILE A 229 -7.48 -4.23 -5.77
CA ILE A 229 -7.43 -5.67 -6.11
C ILE A 229 -6.43 -6.47 -5.26
N LYS A 230 -5.82 -5.84 -4.24
CA LYS A 230 -4.97 -6.47 -3.23
C LYS A 230 -5.70 -6.49 -1.88
N ASN A 231 -4.99 -6.15 -0.80
CA ASN A 231 -5.50 -6.19 0.57
C ASN A 231 -6.68 -5.24 0.76
N GLY A 232 -6.56 -3.99 0.28
CA GLY A 232 -7.56 -2.93 0.50
C GLY A 232 -8.94 -3.15 -0.13
N GLY A 233 -9.13 -4.16 -0.99
CA GLY A 233 -10.46 -4.51 -1.50
C GLY A 233 -10.98 -5.87 -1.07
N GLY A 234 -10.30 -6.53 -0.12
CA GLY A 234 -10.82 -7.71 0.58
C GLY A 234 -11.16 -8.91 -0.32
N GLY A 235 -10.61 -8.97 -1.54
CA GLY A 235 -10.95 -10.00 -2.54
C GLY A 235 -12.28 -9.81 -3.26
N ILE A 236 -12.96 -8.67 -3.05
CA ILE A 236 -14.24 -8.32 -3.69
C ILE A 236 -14.04 -7.28 -4.79
N ALA A 237 -13.22 -6.26 -4.53
CA ALA A 237 -12.97 -5.18 -5.50
C ALA A 237 -12.38 -5.75 -6.81
N LYS A 238 -13.01 -5.38 -7.93
CA LYS A 238 -12.67 -5.87 -9.27
C LYS A 238 -11.57 -5.04 -9.97
N THR A 239 -11.39 -3.80 -9.53
CA THR A 239 -10.43 -2.83 -10.05
C THR A 239 -10.14 -1.79 -8.97
N GLY A 240 -9.28 -0.81 -9.29
CA GLY A 240 -9.13 0.39 -8.49
C GLY A 240 -7.87 0.43 -7.63
N GLY A 241 -7.70 1.58 -7.00
CA GLY A 241 -6.58 1.91 -6.14
C GLY A 241 -6.94 3.03 -5.19
N TYR A 242 -6.05 3.28 -4.25
CA TYR A 242 -6.20 4.36 -3.30
C TYR A 242 -4.90 5.13 -3.12
N ILE A 243 -5.03 6.41 -2.82
CA ILE A 243 -3.96 7.29 -2.34
C ILE A 243 -4.48 7.95 -1.08
N VAL A 244 -3.72 7.95 0.01
CA VAL A 244 -4.07 8.59 1.28
C VAL A 244 -2.90 9.41 1.78
N GLY A 245 -3.15 10.53 2.44
CA GLY A 245 -2.07 11.38 2.94
C GLY A 245 -2.51 12.79 3.28
N LYS A 246 -1.53 13.70 3.24
CA LYS A 246 -1.76 15.15 3.36
C LYS A 246 -2.68 15.64 2.25
N LYS A 247 -3.58 16.57 2.60
CA LYS A 247 -4.64 17.05 1.69
C LYS A 247 -4.09 17.56 0.36
N GLU A 248 -3.10 18.46 0.41
CA GLU A 248 -2.47 19.04 -0.78
C GLU A 248 -1.86 17.96 -1.70
N LEU A 249 -1.24 16.92 -1.12
CA LEU A 249 -0.58 15.88 -1.91
C LEU A 249 -1.58 14.93 -2.58
N VAL A 250 -2.72 14.68 -1.93
CA VAL A 250 -3.83 13.89 -2.48
C VAL A 250 -4.57 14.69 -3.56
N GLU A 251 -4.76 15.98 -3.36
CA GLU A 251 -5.36 16.90 -4.34
C GLU A 251 -4.52 16.97 -5.61
N ASN A 252 -3.19 17.12 -5.48
CA ASN A 252 -2.25 17.01 -6.59
C ASN A 252 -2.36 15.67 -7.37
N ALA A 253 -2.53 14.56 -6.66
CA ALA A 253 -2.73 13.26 -7.30
C ALA A 253 -4.10 13.13 -7.98
N THR A 254 -5.11 13.81 -7.46
CA THR A 254 -6.45 13.90 -8.08
C THR A 254 -6.37 14.62 -9.42
N TYR A 255 -5.63 15.74 -9.48
CA TYR A 255 -5.38 16.47 -10.71
C TYR A 255 -4.65 15.66 -11.78
N GLU A 256 -3.67 14.84 -11.39
CA GLU A 256 -2.98 13.96 -12.35
C GLU A 256 -3.86 12.80 -12.81
N LEU A 257 -4.76 12.28 -11.96
CA LEU A 257 -5.72 11.26 -12.38
C LEU A 257 -6.76 11.82 -13.36
N LEU A 258 -7.20 13.05 -13.10
CA LEU A 258 -8.30 13.72 -13.79
C LEU A 258 -7.77 14.93 -14.58
N ALA A 259 -8.28 16.12 -14.25
CA ALA A 259 -7.83 17.39 -14.77
C ALA A 259 -8.05 18.49 -13.72
N PRO A 260 -7.28 19.59 -13.75
CA PRO A 260 -7.53 20.75 -12.89
C PRO A 260 -8.97 21.26 -12.98
N GLY A 261 -9.66 21.34 -11.84
CA GLY A 261 -11.05 21.78 -11.74
C GLY A 261 -12.09 20.66 -11.89
N CYS A 262 -11.66 19.40 -12.01
CA CYS A 262 -12.52 18.23 -12.15
C CYS A 262 -12.45 17.29 -10.93
N GLU A 263 -12.14 17.81 -9.73
CA GLU A 263 -11.90 16.99 -8.52
C GLU A 263 -13.07 16.08 -8.16
N ASP A 264 -14.28 16.61 -8.37
CA ASP A 264 -15.54 15.97 -8.01
C ASP A 264 -16.06 15.06 -9.14
N GLU A 265 -15.37 14.96 -10.27
CA GLU A 265 -15.75 14.09 -11.38
C GLU A 265 -15.21 12.65 -11.20
N GLY A 266 -15.72 11.74 -12.01
CA GLY A 266 -15.30 10.34 -12.07
C GLY A 266 -16.35 9.40 -11.51
N ALA A 267 -17.35 9.09 -12.34
CA ALA A 267 -18.42 8.15 -12.02
C ALA A 267 -17.88 6.82 -11.47
N THR A 268 -18.39 6.41 -10.31
CA THR A 268 -18.00 5.16 -9.65
C THR A 268 -18.68 3.92 -10.24
N LEU A 269 -19.73 4.12 -11.03
CA LEU A 269 -20.52 3.07 -11.67
C LEU A 269 -20.97 2.03 -10.61
N THR A 270 -20.86 0.75 -10.93
CA THR A 270 -21.31 -0.34 -10.06
C THR A 270 -20.27 -0.75 -9.00
N ASN A 271 -19.17 -0.01 -8.83
CA ASN A 271 -18.06 -0.44 -7.97
C ASN A 271 -18.25 -0.11 -6.49
N MET A 272 -19.18 0.80 -6.13
CA MET A 272 -19.29 1.27 -4.75
C MET A 272 -19.62 0.18 -3.73
N GLN A 273 -20.55 -0.71 -4.06
CA GLN A 273 -20.84 -1.86 -3.23
C GLN A 273 -19.59 -2.72 -2.99
N ASP A 274 -18.87 -3.05 -4.06
CA ASP A 274 -17.67 -3.90 -3.98
C ASP A 274 -16.56 -3.24 -3.15
N PHE A 275 -16.40 -1.93 -3.26
CA PHE A 275 -15.37 -1.19 -2.54
C PHE A 275 -15.68 -1.06 -1.05
N LEU A 276 -16.91 -0.65 -0.70
CA LEU A 276 -17.35 -0.55 0.69
C LEU A 276 -17.33 -1.93 1.37
N GLN A 277 -17.91 -2.95 0.73
CA GLN A 277 -17.91 -4.30 1.29
C GLN A 277 -16.50 -4.89 1.37
N GLY A 278 -15.70 -4.73 0.30
CA GLY A 278 -14.33 -5.22 0.23
C GLY A 278 -13.44 -4.62 1.31
N PHE A 279 -13.49 -3.30 1.50
CA PHE A 279 -12.72 -2.64 2.54
C PHE A 279 -13.21 -3.02 3.94
N PHE A 280 -14.53 -3.17 4.13
CA PHE A 280 -15.09 -3.61 5.42
C PHE A 280 -14.57 -4.98 5.87
N ILE A 281 -14.42 -5.93 4.95
CA ILE A 281 -13.94 -7.30 5.27
C ILE A 281 -12.42 -7.46 5.14
N ALA A 282 -11.72 -6.47 4.59
CA ALA A 282 -10.28 -6.53 4.30
C ALA A 282 -9.43 -6.98 5.49
N PRO A 283 -9.63 -6.48 6.74
CA PRO A 283 -8.86 -6.95 7.90
C PRO A 283 -8.88 -8.48 8.08
N ASN A 284 -10.05 -9.11 7.92
CA ASN A 284 -10.20 -10.55 8.06
C ASN A 284 -9.59 -11.30 6.87
N THR A 285 -9.85 -10.86 5.65
CA THR A 285 -9.32 -11.48 4.43
C THR A 285 -7.80 -11.49 4.42
N VAL A 286 -7.18 -10.35 4.76
CA VAL A 286 -5.72 -10.20 4.80
C VAL A 286 -5.10 -11.13 5.83
N VAL A 287 -5.63 -11.16 7.05
CA VAL A 287 -5.09 -12.03 8.10
C VAL A 287 -5.26 -13.51 7.75
N ASN A 288 -6.37 -13.92 7.12
CA ASN A 288 -6.53 -15.30 6.66
C ASN A 288 -5.50 -15.67 5.59
N ALA A 289 -5.15 -14.76 4.69
CA ALA A 289 -4.04 -14.98 3.74
C ALA A 289 -2.69 -15.12 4.47
N ILE A 290 -2.43 -14.28 5.48
CA ILE A 290 -1.21 -14.37 6.31
C ILE A 290 -1.16 -15.69 7.07
N LYS A 291 -2.27 -16.15 7.65
CA LYS A 291 -2.37 -17.47 8.31
C LYS A 291 -2.03 -18.61 7.35
N GLY A 292 -2.49 -18.52 6.09
CA GLY A 292 -2.10 -19.46 5.03
C GLY A 292 -0.59 -19.47 4.76
N MET A 293 0.05 -18.30 4.80
CA MET A 293 1.51 -18.19 4.65
C MET A 293 2.28 -18.72 5.86
N VAL A 294 1.80 -18.46 7.08
CA VAL A 294 2.38 -19.00 8.32
C VAL A 294 2.30 -20.52 8.32
N PHE A 295 1.14 -21.09 7.97
CA PHE A 295 0.97 -22.53 7.82
C PHE A 295 1.92 -23.11 6.76
N SER A 296 1.98 -22.50 5.58
CA SER A 296 2.84 -22.96 4.50
C SER A 296 4.32 -22.93 4.88
N SER A 297 4.77 -21.85 5.54
CA SER A 297 6.14 -21.71 6.02
C SER A 297 6.50 -22.81 7.02
N ALA A 298 5.69 -22.97 8.07
CA ALA A 298 5.93 -23.97 9.11
C ALA A 298 5.88 -25.42 8.57
N LEU A 299 4.97 -25.71 7.63
CA LEU A 299 4.87 -27.02 6.99
C LEU A 299 6.12 -27.32 6.15
N LEU A 300 6.52 -26.41 5.27
CA LEU A 300 7.66 -26.60 4.38
C LEU A 300 8.98 -26.66 5.17
N GLU A 301 9.13 -25.88 6.24
CA GLU A 301 10.29 -25.96 7.13
C GLU A 301 10.41 -27.35 7.77
N LYS A 302 9.31 -27.91 8.29
CA LYS A 302 9.35 -29.29 8.83
C LYS A 302 9.61 -30.36 7.77
N MET A 303 9.33 -30.07 6.49
CA MET A 303 9.69 -30.93 5.37
C MET A 303 11.16 -30.77 4.95
N GLY A 304 11.94 -29.92 5.64
CA GLY A 304 13.37 -29.73 5.39
C GLY A 304 13.68 -28.69 4.32
N LEU A 305 12.72 -27.86 3.93
CA LEU A 305 12.93 -26.76 2.99
C LEU A 305 13.34 -25.48 3.71
N GLU A 306 14.19 -24.68 3.06
CA GLU A 306 14.48 -23.32 3.50
C GLU A 306 13.28 -22.41 3.16
N VAL A 307 12.81 -21.65 4.14
CA VAL A 307 11.64 -20.77 4.01
C VAL A 307 11.97 -19.36 4.49
N ALA A 308 11.34 -18.37 3.86
CA ALA A 308 11.46 -16.96 4.23
C ALA A 308 10.16 -16.21 3.85
N PRO A 309 9.43 -15.62 4.81
CA PRO A 309 9.72 -15.54 6.25
C PRO A 309 9.52 -16.87 7.00
N LYS A 310 10.22 -17.04 8.13
CA LYS A 310 10.06 -18.18 9.04
C LYS A 310 8.89 -17.98 10.00
#